data_AF-A0A8E2JLN3-F1
#
_entry.id   AF-A0A8E2JLN3-F1
#
_cell.length_a   1.000
_cell.length_b   1.000
_cell.length_c   1.000
_cell.angle_alpha   90.00
_cell.angle_beta   90.00
_cell.angle_gamma   90.00
#
_symmetry.space_group_name_H-M   'P 1'
#
loop_
_entity.id
_entity.type
_entity.pdbx_description
1 polymer ?
#
loop_
_entity_poly.entity_id
_entity_poly.type
_entity_poly.pdbx_seq_one_letter_code
_entity_poly.pdbx_strand_id
1 'polypeptide(L)'
;SSRVLRPILAVNHFLHWASAVIVMSIAAYFIAHFSRDQHLIYWISVAAIDTFLYLPSLFLPAVKSYKGYLAPLAWIFSYLWLTAFIFAAQDYNWHRCSANSPGNTNKCGLKKTLEAFAFLAFFTNLVGLIVEWMLWDKQRFKGAHA
;
A
#
# COMPACT_ATOMS: atom_id res chain seq x y z
N SER A 1 0.42 7.16 25.66
CA SER A 1 1.88 7.40 25.63
C SER A 1 2.34 7.57 24.18
N SER A 2 2.79 8.78 23.79
CA SER A 2 3.27 9.07 22.42
C SER A 2 4.58 8.36 22.04
N ARG A 3 5.28 7.77 23.02
CA ARG A 3 6.52 7.01 22.83
C ARG A 3 6.31 5.65 22.16
N VAL A 4 5.12 5.05 22.28
CA VAL A 4 4.79 3.72 21.70
C VAL A 4 4.11 3.84 20.33
N LEU A 5 3.33 4.90 20.11
CA LEU A 5 2.62 5.14 18.85
C LEU A 5 3.56 5.47 17.67
N ARG A 6 4.68 6.15 17.94
CA ARG A 6 5.68 6.52 16.92
C ARG A 6 6.40 5.33 16.28
N PRO A 7 6.96 4.36 17.04
CA PRO A 7 7.57 3.17 16.44
C PRO A 7 6.53 2.29 15.74
N ILE A 8 5.31 2.17 16.27
CA ILE A 8 4.22 1.44 15.60
C ILE A 8 3.90 2.08 14.24
N LEU A 9 3.80 3.41 14.19
CA LEU A 9 3.56 4.13 12.95
C LEU A 9 4.69 3.90 11.93
N ALA A 10 5.95 3.93 12.39
CA ALA A 10 7.11 3.68 11.54
C ALA A 10 7.14 2.25 10.98
N VAL A 11 6.86 1.24 11.81
CA VAL A 11 6.74 -0.17 11.37
C VAL A 11 5.60 -0.33 10.36
N ASN A 12 4.46 0.32 10.61
CA ASN A 12 3.33 0.29 9.69
C ASN A 12 3.67 0.93 8.33
N HIS A 13 4.34 2.08 8.34
CA HIS A 13 4.80 2.75 7.12
C HIS A 13 5.80 1.89 6.35
N PHE A 14 6.72 1.22 7.07
CA PHE A 14 7.65 0.28 6.47
C PHE A 14 6.95 -0.92 5.85
N LEU A 15 5.97 -1.50 6.55
CA LEU A 15 5.21 -2.64 6.04
C LEU A 15 4.38 -2.26 4.80
N HIS A 16 3.79 -1.05 4.80
CA HIS A 16 3.08 -0.51 3.65
C HIS A 16 4.01 -0.35 2.44
N TRP A 17 5.14 0.35 2.63
CA TRP A 17 6.12 0.57 1.58
C TRP A 17 6.69 -0.75 1.03
N ALA A 18 7.04 -1.70 1.90
CA ALA A 18 7.53 -3.01 1.49
C ALA A 18 6.48 -3.78 0.67
N SER A 19 5.20 -3.70 1.07
CA SER A 19 4.10 -4.34 0.34
C SER A 19 3.92 -3.71 -1.05
N ALA A 20 3.99 -2.38 -1.14
CA ALA A 20 3.92 -1.66 -2.41
C ALA A 20 5.07 -2.05 -3.36
N VAL A 21 6.30 -2.13 -2.84
CA VAL A 21 7.48 -2.57 -3.61
C VAL A 21 7.32 -3.99 -4.14
N ILE A 22 6.77 -4.90 -3.33
CA ILE A 22 6.55 -6.29 -3.75
C ILE A 22 5.52 -6.35 -4.89
N VAL A 23 4.40 -5.64 -4.77
CA VAL A 23 3.37 -5.57 -5.82
C VAL A 23 3.94 -4.97 -7.10
N MET A 24 4.68 -3.86 -7.00
CA MET A 24 5.35 -3.21 -8.13
C MET A 24 6.31 -4.19 -8.82
N SER A 25 7.12 -4.92 -8.05
CA SER A 25 8.12 -5.86 -8.57
C SER A 25 7.46 -7.03 -9.30
N ILE A 26 6.39 -7.60 -8.76
CA ILE A 26 5.64 -8.68 -9.40
C ILE A 26 4.95 -8.19 -10.67
N ALA A 27 4.30 -7.01 -10.62
CA ALA A 27 3.66 -6.42 -11.79
C ALA A 27 4.68 -6.10 -12.91
N ALA A 28 5.86 -5.56 -12.54
CA ALA A 28 6.95 -5.31 -13.48
C ALA A 28 7.49 -6.60 -14.10
N TYR A 29 7.66 -7.66 -13.30
CA TYR A 29 8.04 -8.99 -13.80
C TYR A 29 7.06 -9.49 -14.85
N PHE A 30 5.75 -9.38 -14.57
CA PHE A 30 4.72 -9.81 -15.49
C PHE A 30 4.69 -8.98 -16.79
N ILE A 31 4.88 -7.66 -16.71
CA ILE A 31 4.94 -6.77 -17.89
C ILE A 31 6.18 -7.06 -18.75
N ALA A 32 7.31 -7.44 -18.15
CA ALA A 32 8.55 -7.70 -18.86
C ALA A 32 8.55 -9.06 -19.59
N HIS A 33 7.86 -10.06 -19.05
CA HIS A 33 7.91 -11.44 -19.55
C HIS A 33 6.63 -11.92 -20.24
N PHE A 34 5.52 -11.20 -20.10
CA PHE A 34 4.21 -11.61 -20.62
C PHE A 34 3.45 -10.44 -21.25
N SER A 35 2.23 -10.71 -21.72
CA SER A 35 1.34 -9.74 -22.34
C SER A 35 1.01 -8.58 -21.39
N ARG A 36 0.96 -7.37 -21.95
CA ARG A 36 0.56 -6.16 -21.25
C ARG A 36 -0.96 -6.09 -21.15
N ASP A 37 -1.47 -6.33 -19.95
CA ASP A 37 -2.89 -6.19 -19.63
C ASP A 37 -3.17 -4.87 -18.91
N GLN A 38 -4.37 -4.31 -19.11
CA GLN A 38 -4.75 -3.01 -18.54
C GLN A 38 -4.74 -3.01 -17.00
N HIS A 39 -5.19 -4.09 -16.37
CA HIS A 39 -5.15 -4.23 -14.91
C HIS A 39 -3.71 -4.26 -14.36
N LEU A 40 -2.79 -4.88 -15.11
CA LEU A 40 -1.39 -4.97 -14.72
C LEU A 40 -0.69 -3.61 -14.77
N ILE A 41 -1.02 -2.80 -15.79
CA ILE A 41 -0.57 -1.40 -15.92
C ILE A 41 -1.15 -0.55 -14.78
N TYR A 42 -2.40 -0.79 -14.37
CA TYR A 42 -3.00 -0.12 -13.23
C TYR A 42 -2.24 -0.43 -11.93
N TRP A 43 -1.99 -1.70 -11.62
CA TRP A 43 -1.28 -2.10 -10.39
C TRP A 43 0.14 -1.56 -10.32
N ILE A 44 0.91 -1.64 -11.41
CA ILE A 44 2.28 -1.11 -11.43
C ILE A 44 2.29 0.42 -11.25
N SER A 45 1.32 1.14 -11.84
CA SER A 45 1.26 2.60 -11.75
C SER A 45 0.94 3.05 -10.33
N VAL A 46 -0.08 2.45 -9.71
CA VAL A 46 -0.44 2.73 -8.32
C VAL A 46 0.75 2.42 -7.41
N ALA A 47 1.34 1.23 -7.53
CA ALA A 47 2.44 0.80 -6.69
C ALA A 47 3.72 1.65 -6.87
N ALA A 48 4.02 2.09 -8.09
CA ALA A 48 5.20 2.93 -8.37
C ALA A 48 5.05 4.35 -7.79
N ILE A 49 3.89 4.98 -7.98
CA ILE A 49 3.61 6.31 -7.42
C ILE A 49 3.59 6.23 -5.89
N ASP A 50 2.93 5.22 -5.33
CA ASP A 50 2.86 5.00 -3.87
C ASP A 50 4.25 4.83 -3.27
N THR A 51 5.06 3.93 -3.85
CA THR A 51 6.44 3.67 -3.40
C THR A 51 7.28 4.94 -3.43
N PHE A 52 7.17 5.75 -4.48
CA PHE A 52 7.93 6.99 -4.61
C PHE A 52 7.51 8.04 -3.57
N LEU A 53 6.21 8.18 -3.31
CA LEU A 53 5.68 9.16 -2.36
C LEU A 53 5.86 8.74 -0.89
N TYR A 54 5.84 7.43 -0.59
CA TYR A 54 6.08 6.90 0.75
C TYR A 54 7.57 6.67 1.05
N LEU A 55 8.48 6.73 0.08
CA LEU A 55 9.91 6.59 0.35
C LEU A 55 10.45 7.67 1.31
N PRO A 56 10.13 8.97 1.16
CA PRO A 56 10.48 9.98 2.16
C PRO A 56 9.85 9.72 3.53
N SER A 57 8.66 9.10 3.58
CA SER A 57 7.93 8.82 4.83
C SER A 57 8.58 7.78 5.73
N LEU A 58 9.48 6.95 5.19
CA LEU A 58 10.35 6.07 5.97
C LEU A 58 11.41 6.83 6.79
N PHE A 59 11.87 7.98 6.30
CA PHE A 59 12.88 8.80 6.98
C PHE A 59 12.25 9.86 7.89
N LEU A 60 10.95 10.11 7.74
CA LEU A 60 10.20 11.09 8.53
C LEU A 60 10.12 10.82 10.05
N PRO A 61 10.17 9.58 10.58
CA PRO A 61 10.28 9.34 12.02
C PRO A 61 11.54 9.96 12.65
N ALA A 62 12.59 10.22 11.86
CA ALA A 62 13.81 10.89 12.31
C ALA A 62 13.66 12.43 12.38
N VAL A 63 12.67 13.00 11.68
CA VAL A 63 12.47 14.45 11.58
C VAL A 63 11.29 14.86 12.46
N LYS A 64 11.57 15.53 13.60
CA LYS A 64 10.56 15.96 14.60
C LYS A 64 9.47 16.92 14.07
N SER A 65 9.50 17.32 12.80
CA SER A 65 8.64 18.34 12.18
C SER A 65 7.45 17.78 11.40
N TYR A 66 7.09 16.51 11.60
CA TYR A 66 5.98 15.91 10.84
C TYR A 66 4.60 16.32 11.37
N LYS A 67 3.88 17.14 10.58
CA LYS A 67 2.58 17.74 10.93
C LYS A 67 1.37 17.05 10.25
N GLY A 68 1.48 15.79 9.83
CA GLY A 68 0.35 15.04 9.26
C GLY A 68 0.00 15.38 7.81
N TYR A 69 0.95 15.90 7.03
CA TYR A 69 0.74 16.26 5.62
C TYR A 69 0.44 15.05 4.71
N LEU A 70 0.74 13.82 5.14
CA LEU A 70 0.45 12.58 4.42
C LEU A 70 -0.99 12.08 4.57
N ALA A 71 -1.76 12.57 5.54
CA ALA A 71 -3.10 12.04 5.82
C ALA A 71 -4.07 12.11 4.61
N PRO A 72 -4.14 13.19 3.81
CA PRO A 72 -4.98 13.22 2.62
C PRO A 72 -4.49 12.25 1.54
N LEU A 73 -3.17 12.10 1.41
CA LEU A 73 -2.55 11.22 0.44
C LEU A 73 -2.84 9.75 0.77
N ALA A 74 -2.67 9.37 2.04
CA ALA A 74 -3.00 8.06 2.56
C ALA A 74 -4.47 7.70 2.30
N TRP A 75 -5.39 8.65 2.41
CA TRP A 75 -6.81 8.42 2.12
C TRP A 75 -7.06 8.11 0.63
N ILE A 76 -6.45 8.85 -0.29
CA ILE A 76 -6.56 8.59 -1.74
C ILE A 76 -5.96 7.21 -2.07
N PHE A 77 -4.77 6.92 -1.56
CA PHE A 77 -4.10 5.65 -1.82
C PHE A 77 -4.87 4.46 -1.24
N SER A 78 -5.61 4.64 -0.14
CA SER A 78 -6.47 3.58 0.40
C SER A 78 -7.51 3.13 -0.62
N TYR A 79 -8.16 4.07 -1.31
CA TYR A 79 -9.12 3.76 -2.37
C TYR A 79 -8.46 3.11 -3.59
N LEU A 80 -7.28 3.60 -3.99
CA LEU A 80 -6.52 3.03 -5.11
C LEU A 80 -6.06 1.60 -4.82
N TRP A 81 -5.54 1.34 -3.63
CA TRP A 81 -5.15 -0.01 -3.19
C TRP A 81 -6.35 -0.95 -3.06
N LEU A 82 -7.50 -0.45 -2.56
CA LEU A 82 -8.73 -1.23 -2.52
C LEU A 82 -9.19 -1.63 -3.94
N THR A 83 -9.16 -0.68 -4.87
CA THR A 83 -9.53 -0.94 -6.27
C THR A 83 -8.56 -1.95 -6.91
N ALA A 84 -7.25 -1.79 -6.65
CA ALA A 84 -6.23 -2.73 -7.11
C ALA A 84 -6.48 -4.15 -6.60
N PHE A 85 -6.82 -4.28 -5.30
CA PHE A 85 -7.18 -5.56 -4.69
C PHE A 85 -8.44 -6.17 -5.32
N ILE A 86 -9.50 -5.38 -5.54
CA ILE A 86 -10.74 -5.86 -6.16
C ILE A 86 -10.47 -6.41 -7.56
N PHE A 87 -9.70 -5.69 -8.38
CA PHE A 87 -9.34 -6.16 -9.72
C PHE A 87 -8.47 -7.41 -9.67
N ALA A 88 -7.52 -7.50 -8.73
CA ALA A 88 -6.71 -8.71 -8.54
C ALA A 88 -7.56 -9.91 -8.12
N ALA A 89 -8.52 -9.73 -7.22
CA ALA A 89 -9.44 -10.77 -6.79
C ALA A 89 -10.35 -11.23 -7.94
N GLN A 90 -10.83 -10.30 -8.77
CA GLN A 90 -11.60 -10.65 -9.96
C GLN A 90 -10.75 -11.41 -10.98
N ASP A 91 -9.55 -10.95 -11.32
CA ASP A 91 -8.71 -11.64 -12.29
C ASP A 91 -8.24 -13.02 -11.80
N TYR A 92 -7.83 -13.13 -10.53
CA TYR A 92 -7.14 -14.33 -10.06
C TYR A 92 -8.04 -15.34 -9.36
N ASN A 93 -9.23 -14.94 -8.91
CA ASN A 93 -10.17 -15.81 -8.22
C ASN A 93 -11.42 -16.13 -9.05
N TRP A 94 -11.72 -15.35 -10.10
CA TRP A 94 -12.79 -15.67 -11.02
C TRP A 94 -12.29 -16.67 -12.07
N HIS A 95 -12.84 -17.89 -12.06
CA HIS A 95 -12.52 -18.98 -12.99
C HIS A 95 -11.07 -19.51 -12.91
N ARG A 96 -10.51 -20.01 -14.02
CA ARG A 96 -9.20 -20.65 -14.08
C ARG A 96 -8.13 -19.57 -13.97
N CYS A 97 -7.32 -19.64 -12.94
CA CYS A 97 -6.21 -18.70 -12.69
C CYS A 97 -5.17 -18.63 -13.84
N SER A 98 -5.11 -19.63 -14.72
CA SER A 98 -4.28 -19.61 -15.94
C SER A 98 -4.88 -18.81 -17.10
N ALA A 99 -6.19 -18.53 -17.09
CA ALA A 99 -6.91 -17.90 -18.19
C ALA A 99 -6.84 -16.37 -18.13
N ASN A 100 -6.82 -15.79 -16.93
CA ASN A 100 -6.88 -14.35 -16.73
C ASN A 100 -5.51 -13.71 -16.52
N SER A 101 -5.42 -12.42 -16.80
CA SER A 101 -4.23 -11.55 -16.85
C SER A 101 -3.08 -11.91 -15.90
N PRO A 102 -1.83 -12.08 -16.37
CA PRO A 102 -1.49 -12.43 -17.74
C PRO A 102 -2.01 -13.83 -18.09
N GLY A 103 -2.79 -13.91 -19.16
CA GLY A 103 -3.35 -15.16 -19.68
C GLY A 103 -2.28 -16.15 -20.14
N ASN A 104 -2.61 -17.44 -20.14
CA ASN A 104 -1.72 -18.58 -20.49
C ASN A 104 -0.48 -18.73 -19.62
N THR A 105 -0.46 -18.14 -18.42
CA THR A 105 0.64 -18.31 -17.46
C THR A 105 0.22 -19.21 -16.30
N ASN A 106 0.92 -20.33 -16.11
CA ASN A 106 0.69 -21.24 -14.98
C ASN A 106 1.41 -20.77 -13.70
N LYS A 107 1.31 -19.47 -13.40
CA LYS A 107 2.00 -18.79 -12.27
C LYS A 107 1.01 -18.32 -11.21
N CYS A 108 0.08 -19.19 -10.84
CA CYS A 108 -0.98 -18.88 -9.89
C CYS A 108 -0.49 -18.46 -8.51
N GLY A 109 0.62 -19.05 -8.04
CA GLY A 109 1.24 -18.62 -6.78
C GLY A 109 1.61 -17.14 -6.80
N LEU A 110 2.26 -16.68 -7.87
CA LEU A 110 2.73 -15.30 -7.98
C LEU A 110 1.57 -14.29 -8.12
N LYS A 111 0.50 -14.69 -8.81
CA LYS A 111 -0.75 -13.92 -8.91
C LYS A 111 -1.41 -13.76 -7.53
N LYS A 112 -1.53 -14.85 -6.78
CA LYS A 112 -2.07 -14.82 -5.40
C LYS A 112 -1.18 -14.05 -4.43
N THR A 113 0.14 -14.10 -4.61
CA THR A 113 1.06 -13.23 -3.88
C THR A 113 0.77 -11.76 -4.16
N LEU A 114 0.60 -11.36 -5.42
CA LEU A 114 0.24 -9.98 -5.76
C LEU A 114 -1.07 -9.54 -5.09
N GLU A 115 -2.10 -10.38 -5.13
CA GLU A 115 -3.39 -10.12 -4.46
C GLU A 115 -3.23 -9.91 -2.95
N ALA A 116 -2.50 -10.82 -2.29
CA ALA A 116 -2.28 -10.75 -0.84
C ALA A 116 -1.50 -9.50 -0.43
N PHE A 117 -0.44 -9.14 -1.17
CA PHE A 117 0.35 -7.94 -0.87
C PHE A 117 -0.38 -6.65 -1.22
N ALA A 118 -1.27 -6.64 -2.22
CA ALA A 118 -2.15 -5.50 -2.48
C ALA A 118 -3.14 -5.29 -1.32
N PHE A 119 -3.69 -6.38 -0.77
CA PHE A 119 -4.52 -6.30 0.43
C PHE A 119 -3.72 -5.81 1.65
N LEU A 120 -2.50 -6.30 1.85
CA LEU A 120 -1.63 -5.82 2.92
C LEU A 120 -1.34 -4.33 2.78
N ALA A 121 -1.02 -3.85 1.58
CA ALA A 121 -0.78 -2.43 1.34
C ALA A 121 -2.02 -1.58 1.68
N PHE A 122 -3.22 -2.01 1.28
CA PHE A 122 -4.48 -1.39 1.69
C PHE A 122 -4.65 -1.36 3.22
N PHE A 123 -4.51 -2.53 3.86
CA PHE A 123 -4.74 -2.69 5.29
C PHE A 123 -3.77 -1.85 6.13
N THR A 124 -2.47 -1.87 5.80
CA THR A 124 -1.47 -1.06 6.50
C THR A 124 -1.71 0.43 6.29
N ASN A 125 -2.19 0.84 5.12
CA ASN A 125 -2.52 2.25 4.89
C ASN A 125 -3.70 2.70 5.78
N LEU A 126 -4.72 1.85 5.92
CA LEU A 126 -5.85 2.09 6.84
C LEU A 126 -5.41 2.15 8.30
N VAL A 127 -4.58 1.20 8.75
CA VAL A 127 -4.02 1.20 10.11
C VAL A 127 -3.17 2.44 10.35
N GLY A 128 -2.37 2.85 9.35
CA GLY A 128 -1.58 4.08 9.38
C GLY A 128 -2.42 5.31 9.64
N LEU A 129 -3.50 5.48 8.86
CA LEU A 129 -4.48 6.56 9.04
C LEU A 129 -5.10 6.57 10.44
N ILE A 130 -5.51 5.41 10.96
CA ILE A 130 -6.08 5.30 12.32
C ILE A 130 -5.06 5.73 13.38
N VAL A 131 -3.81 5.26 13.26
CA VAL A 131 -2.74 5.61 14.22
C VAL A 131 -2.38 7.09 14.14
N GLU A 132 -2.33 7.68 12.94
CA GLU A 132 -2.14 9.12 12.75
C GLU A 132 -3.28 9.93 13.38
N TRP A 133 -4.53 9.51 13.18
CA TRP A 133 -5.69 10.15 13.79
C TRP A 133 -5.64 10.10 15.32
N MET A 134 -5.30 8.94 15.90
CA MET A 134 -5.10 8.80 17.36
C MET A 134 -3.94 9.66 17.88
N LEU A 135 -2.89 9.88 17.09
CA LEU A 135 -1.79 10.78 17.43
C LEU A 135 -2.22 12.24 17.41
N TRP A 136 -2.99 12.65 16.39
CA TRP A 136 -3.51 13.99 16.26
C TRP A 136 -4.48 14.32 17.41
N ASP A 137 -5.39 13.41 17.74
CA ASP A 137 -6.31 13.54 18.86
C ASP A 137 -5.55 13.77 20.19
N LYS A 138 -4.52 12.96 20.47
CA LYS A 138 -3.67 13.14 21.66
C LYS A 138 -2.85 14.43 21.66
N GLN A 139 -2.49 14.96 20.50
CA GLN A 139 -1.81 16.26 20.38
C GLN A 139 -2.78 17.42 20.59
N ARG A 140 -4.02 17.30 20.11
CA ARG A 140 -5.10 18.28 20.30
C ARG A 140 -5.42 18.48 21.78
N PHE A 141 -5.55 17.39 22.54
CA PHE A 141 -5.79 17.48 23.99
C PHE A 141 -4.63 18.07 24.79
N LYS A 142 -3.38 17.91 24.33
CA LYS A 142 -2.23 18.58 24.96
C LYS A 142 -2.20 20.09 24.72
N GLY A 143 -2.72 20.56 23.58
CA GLY A 143 -2.82 21.99 23.28
C GLY A 143 -4.00 22.69 23.97
N ALA A 144 -5.02 21.95 24.41
CA ALA A 144 -6.19 22.50 25.11
C ALA A 144 -5.96 22.75 26.62
N HIS A 145 -4.82 22.30 27.16
CA HIS A 145 -4.43 22.47 28.56
C HIS A 145 -3.08 23.22 28.71
N ALA A 146 -2.65 23.94 27.67
CA ALA A 146 -1.46 24.78 27.68
C ALA A 146 -1.86 26.25 27.63
#